data_AF-X1H8J2-F1
#
_entry.id   AF-X1H8J2-F1
#
_cell.length_a   1.000
_cell.length_b   1.000
_cell.length_c   1.000
_cell.angle_alpha   90.00
_cell.angle_beta   90.00
_cell.angle_gamma   90.00
#
_symmetry.space_group_name_H-M   'P 1'
#
loop_
_entity.id
_entity.type
_entity.pdbx_description
1 polymer ?
#
loop_
_entity_poly.entity_id
_entity_poly.type
_entity_poly.pdbx_seq_one_letter_code
_entity_poly.pdbx_strand_id
1 'polypeptide(L)' 'MKKVLIIIHLPRASPRITGLVNYLPEFNWQPIILTGVTSGYTNLPSRIVETPYRDALGFLRYLFKINPEKNV' A
#
# COMPACT_ATOMS: atom_id res chain seq x y z
N MET A 1 23.05 -6.41 -0.40
CA MET A 1 21.86 -5.75 0.18
C MET A 1 20.64 -6.17 -0.62
N LYS A 2 19.66 -6.85 0.00
CA LYS A 2 18.42 -7.28 -0.67
C LYS A 2 17.37 -6.18 -0.56
N LYS A 3 16.52 -6.04 -1.58
CA LYS A 3 15.38 -5.13 -1.59
C LYS A 3 14.09 -5.93 -1.46
N VAL A 4 13.18 -5.49 -0.60
CA VAL A 4 11.89 -6.15 -0.37
C VAL A 4 10.78 -5.18 -0.74
N LEU A 5 10.04 -5.51 -1.79
CA LEU A 5 8.87 -4.74 -2.22
C LEU A 5 7.64 -5.24 -1.47
N ILE A 6 6.94 -4.32 -0.80
CA ILE A 6 5.73 -4.57 -0.06
C ILE A 6 4.62 -3.74 -0.71
N ILE A 7 3.64 -4.41 -1.32
CA ILE A 7 2.50 -3.75 -1.96
C ILE A 7 1.33 -3.79 -0.98
N ILE A 8 0.93 -2.64 -0.48
CA ILE A 8 -0.13 -2.55 0.53
C ILE A 8 -0.81 -1.19 0.48
N HIS A 9 -2.11 -1.16 0.80
CA HIS A 9 -2.81 0.09 1.11
C HIS A 9 -2.46 0.53 2.53
N LEU A 10 -1.36 1.28 2.69
CA LEU A 10 -0.76 1.63 3.97
C LEU A 10 -1.74 2.26 4.99
N PRO A 11 -2.69 3.15 4.60
CA PRO A 11 -3.69 3.69 5.53
C PRO A 11 -4.65 2.65 6.14
N ARG A 12 -4.77 1.47 5.53
CA ARG A 12 -5.63 0.36 5.99
C ARG A 12 -4.80 -0.87 6.38
N ALA A 13 -3.49 -0.73 6.46
CA ALA A 13 -2.60 -1.84 6.77
C ALA A 13 -2.76 -2.28 8.23
N SER A 14 -2.65 -3.59 8.45
CA SER A 14 -2.51 -4.12 9.81
C SER A 14 -1.20 -3.61 10.44
N PRO A 15 -1.18 -3.27 11.74
CA PRO A 15 0.05 -2.94 12.47
C PRO A 15 1.15 -4.01 12.36
N ARG A 16 0.79 -5.25 12.05
CA ARG A 16 1.74 -6.35 11.80
C ARG A 16 2.71 -6.03 10.65
N ILE A 17 2.26 -5.30 9.64
CA ILE A 17 3.08 -4.93 8.48
C ILE A 17 4.11 -3.87 8.88
N THR A 18 3.70 -2.89 9.70
CA THR A 18 4.61 -1.92 10.31
C THR A 18 5.71 -2.62 11.12
N GLY A 19 5.32 -3.61 11.93
CA GLY A 19 6.27 -4.45 12.68
C GLY A 19 7.27 -5.14 11.75
N LEU A 20 6.78 -5.85 10.72
CA LEU A 20 7.65 -6.51 9.74
C LEU A 20 8.63 -5.52 9.09
N VAL A 21 8.15 -4.35 8.65
CA VAL A 21 8.98 -3.31 8.02
C VAL A 21 10.11 -2.84 8.93
N ASN A 22 9.85 -2.73 10.24
CA ASN A 22 10.85 -2.32 11.21
C ASN A 22 11.96 -3.37 11.43
N TYR A 23 11.64 -4.66 11.31
CA TYR A 23 12.61 -5.75 11.50
C TYR A 23 13.48 -6.03 10.27
N LEU A 24 13.02 -5.69 9.06
CA LEU A 24 13.75 -5.97 7.82
C LEU A 24 15.18 -5.37 7.77
N PRO A 25 15.41 -4.12 8.22
CA PRO A 25 16.75 -3.56 8.29
C PRO A 25 17.74 -4.36 9.15
N GLU A 26 17.29 -5.08 10.18
CA GLU A 26 18.16 -5.91 11.03
C GLU A 26 18.85 -7.03 10.24
N PHE A 27 18.23 -7.47 9.13
CA PHE A 27 18.79 -8.48 8.22
C PHE A 27 19.51 -7.86 7.01
N ASN A 28 19.82 -6.56 7.05
CA ASN A 28 20.40 -5.80 5.95
C ASN A 28 19.51 -5.82 4.67
N TRP A 29 18.19 -5.88 4.88
CA TRP A 29 17.19 -5.82 3.81
C TRP A 29 16.53 -4.45 3.81
N GLN A 30 16.44 -3.85 2.62
CA GLN A 30 15.82 -2.53 2.45
C GLN A 30 14.32 -2.72 2.14
N PRO A 31 13.41 -2.30 3.03
CA PRO A 31 11.99 -2.29 2.73
C PRO A 31 11.63 -1.13 1.79
N ILE A 32 10.83 -1.46 0.76
CA ILE A 32 10.23 -0.51 -0.17
C ILE A 32 8.72 -0.74 -0.14
N ILE A 33 7.95 0.26 0.29
CA ILE A 33 6.51 0.19 0.36
C ILE A 33 5.92 0.86 -0.88
N LEU A 34 5.12 0.13 -1.64
CA LEU A 34 4.28 0.67 -2.70
C LEU A 34 2.85 0.78 -2.18
N THR A 35 2.32 2.00 -2.09
CA THR A 35 1.00 2.27 -1.52
C THR A 35 0.22 3.29 -2.34
N GLY A 36 -1.09 3.39 -2.11
CA GLY A 36 -1.87 4.55 -2.52
C GLY A 36 -1.48 5.79 -1.72
N VAL A 37 -2.00 6.95 -2.14
CA VAL A 37 -1.77 8.27 -1.51
C VAL A 37 -1.95 8.16 0.01
N THR A 38 -0.93 8.57 0.77
CA THR A 38 -0.94 8.50 2.21
C THR A 38 -0.70 9.87 2.84
N SER A 39 -1.69 10.39 3.56
CA SER A 39 -1.54 11.63 4.33
C SER A 39 -0.87 11.31 5.67
N GLY A 40 0.45 11.09 5.69
CA GLY A 40 1.23 11.21 6.93
C GLY A 40 1.96 9.98 7.48
N TYR A 41 2.24 8.96 6.68
CA TYR A 41 3.14 7.87 7.12
C TYR A 41 4.59 8.22 6.77
N THR A 42 5.29 8.93 7.67
CA THR A 42 6.70 9.32 7.47
C THR A 42 7.68 8.62 8.39
N ASN A 43 7.20 7.90 9.41
CA ASN A 43 8.05 7.39 10.51
C ASN A 43 8.54 5.94 10.32
N LEU A 44 8.38 5.35 9.14
CA LEU A 44 8.84 3.99 8.86
C LEU A 44 10.28 4.02 8.30
N PRO A 45 11.17 3.08 8.70
CA PRO A 45 12.52 2.93 8.14
C PRO A 45 12.47 2.29 6.74
N SER A 46 11.61 2.81 5.87
CA SER A 46 11.31 2.26 4.55
C SER A 46 11.26 3.35 3.50
N ARG A 47 11.59 2.99 2.26
CA ARG A 47 11.32 3.85 1.12
C ARG A 47 9.86 3.71 0.74
N ILE A 48 9.09 4.78 0.88
CA ILE A 48 7.69 4.82 0.45
C ILE A 48 7.62 5.33 -0.98
N VAL A 49 6.93 4.59 -1.83
CA VAL A 49 6.58 4.95 -3.20
C VAL A 49 5.08 5.06 -3.26
N GLU A 50 4.59 6.28 -3.33
CA GLU A 50 3.17 6.53 -3.51
C GLU A 50 2.80 6.35 -4.98
N THR A 51 1.66 5.72 -5.19
CA THR A 51 1.03 5.63 -6.49
C THR A 51 -0.21 6.52 -6.51
N PRO A 52 -0.48 7.23 -7.61
CA PRO A 52 -1.73 7.97 -7.79
C PRO A 52 -2.92 7.02 -8.01
N TYR A 53 -2.82 5.75 -7.61
CA TYR A 53 -3.84 4.73 -7.78
C TYR A 53 -5.05 5.05 -6.90
N ARG A 54 -5.96 5.84 -7.45
CA ARG A 54 -7.33 6.03 -6.98
C ARG A 54 -8.21 5.05 -7.74
N ASP A 55 -8.15 3.79 -7.33
CA ASP A 55 -9.12 2.76 -7.74
C ASP A 55 -9.39 2.69 -9.26
N ALA A 56 -8.39 2.24 -10.04
CA ALA A 56 -8.59 1.97 -11.47
C ALA A 56 -9.70 0.92 -11.70
N LEU A 57 -9.94 0.05 -10.71
CA LEU A 57 -11.05 -0.90 -10.69
C LEU A 57 -12.41 -0.20 -10.53
N GLY A 58 -12.52 0.86 -9.73
CA GLY A 58 -13.71 1.71 -9.64
C GLY A 58 -14.05 2.40 -10.95
N PHE A 59 -13.04 2.97 -11.65
CA PHE A 59 -13.23 3.57 -12.97
C PHE A 59 -13.62 2.52 -14.03
N LEU A 60 -13.00 1.34 -14.02
CA LEU A 60 -13.39 0.23 -14.90
C LEU A 60 -14.81 -0.26 -14.59
N ARG A 61 -15.19 -0.43 -13.33
CA ARG A 61 -16.56 -0.82 -12.92
C ARG A 61 -17.60 0.22 -13.35
N TYR A 62 -17.27 1.50 -13.26
CA TYR A 62 -18.08 2.60 -13.77
C TYR A 62 -18.22 2.55 -15.30
N LEU A 63 -17.11 2.43 -16.03
CA LEU A 63 -17.10 2.32 -17.49
C LEU A 63 -17.88 1.09 -18.00
N PHE A 64 -17.78 -0.03 -17.31
CA PHE A 64 -18.45 -1.27 -17.68
C PHE A 64 -19.87 -1.41 -17.09
N LYS A 65 -20.38 -0.41 -16.35
CA LYS A 65 -21.69 -0.48 -15.65
C LYS A 65 -21.89 -1.78 -14.87
N ILE A 66 -20.81 -2.30 -14.29
CA ILE A 66 -20.85 -3.50 -13.45
C ILE A 66 -21.27 -3.02 -12.05
N ASN A 67 -22.60 -2.90 -11.87
CA ASN A 67 -23.34 -2.39 -10.70
C ASN A 67 -22.56 -2.24 -9.38
N PRO A 68 -22.35 -1.01 -8.88
CA PRO A 68 -22.24 -0.73 -7.45
C PRO A 68 -23.61 -0.65 -6.75
N GLU A 69 -24.71 -0.65 -7.50
CA GLU A 69 -26.08 -0.70 -6.97
C GLU A 69 -26.64 -2.12 -7.17
N LYS A 70 -26.44 -3.00 -6.19
CA LYS A 70 -27.37 -4.12 -5.94
C LYS A 70 -27.50 -4.36 -4.44
N ASN A 71 -28.48 -3.63 -3.90
CA ASN A 71 -29.33 -3.93 -2.75
C ASN A 71 -28.79 -3.71 -1.33
N VAL A 72 -29.52 -2.80 -0.66
CA VAL A 72 -29.62 -2.44 0.76
C VAL A 72 -28.67 -1.36 1.26
#